data_AF-F9RQN6-F1
#
_entry.id   AF-F9RQN6-F1
#
_cell.length_a   1.000
_cell.length_b   1.000
_cell.length_c   1.000
_cell.angle_alpha   90.00
_cell.angle_beta   90.00
_cell.angle_gamma   90.00
#
_symmetry.space_group_name_H-M   'P 1'
#
loop_
_entity.id
_entity.type
_entity.pdbx_description
1 polymer ?
#
loop_
_entity_poly.entity_id
_entity_poly.type
_entity_poly.pdbx_seq_one_letter_code
_entity_poly.pdbx_strand_id
1 'polypeptide(L)'
;MQYALMKFDDDTFDPLIDANELHALHQGLLSITNNEPTKENEKGLERVIVYGTYMPQPDLKFQRGEIRRQLLDGVGKWLAYINDLEIQYLQIEEIEPFFDVTIMSSCGHCPKPHATANIAFAALVKLPKGFEFHATHARSAFERWSHMDILSNVLNRDGLFALIAPEKRFSKALTAQNWRKRIDQPRAIKLAQKWR
;
A
#
# COMPACT_ATOMS: atom_id res chain seq x y z
N MET A 1 -2.08 -2.94 11.89
CA MET A 1 -3.02 -2.31 10.93
C MET A 1 -4.41 -2.49 11.51
N GLN A 2 -5.28 -1.48 11.46
CA GLN A 2 -6.70 -1.66 11.76
C GLN A 2 -7.44 -1.65 10.43
N TYR A 3 -7.71 -2.84 9.90
CA TYR A 3 -8.59 -3.00 8.75
C TYR A 3 -9.99 -3.33 9.25
N ALA A 4 -10.99 -2.79 8.57
CA ALA A 4 -12.36 -3.28 8.66
C ALA A 4 -12.76 -3.77 7.26
N LEU A 5 -13.34 -4.96 7.20
CA LEU A 5 -14.17 -5.33 6.05
C LEU A 5 -15.46 -4.53 6.22
N MET A 6 -15.73 -3.63 5.27
CA MET A 6 -16.98 -2.88 5.28
C MET A 6 -18.05 -3.76 4.66
N LYS A 7 -19.02 -4.17 5.50
CA LYS A 7 -20.18 -4.90 5.03
C LYS A 7 -21.14 -3.94 4.36
N PHE A 8 -21.40 -4.15 3.07
CA PHE A 8 -22.54 -3.56 2.41
C PHE A 8 -23.77 -4.45 2.66
N ASP A 9 -24.95 -3.85 2.75
CA ASP A 9 -26.22 -4.59 2.94
C ASP A 9 -26.55 -5.51 1.74
N ASP A 10 -25.88 -5.31 0.60
CA ASP A 10 -25.85 -6.25 -0.52
C ASP A 10 -24.65 -7.22 -0.35
N ASP A 11 -24.95 -8.51 -0.22
CA ASP A 11 -24.05 -9.68 -0.03
C ASP A 11 -22.98 -9.89 -1.14
N THR A 12 -22.63 -8.89 -1.93
CA THR A 12 -21.84 -9.05 -3.16
C THR A 12 -20.36 -8.71 -3.03
N PHE A 13 -19.94 -7.81 -2.13
CA PHE A 13 -18.55 -7.38 -2.05
C PHE A 13 -18.22 -6.62 -0.74
N ASP A 14 -17.28 -7.14 0.06
CA ASP A 14 -16.71 -6.47 1.23
C ASP A 14 -15.30 -5.95 0.88
N PRO A 15 -15.14 -4.68 0.45
CA PRO A 15 -13.83 -4.14 0.14
C PRO A 15 -12.93 -4.06 1.38
N LEU A 16 -11.65 -4.35 1.16
CA LEU A 16 -10.60 -4.05 2.14
C LEU A 16 -10.45 -2.54 2.24
N ILE A 17 -10.79 -1.97 3.40
CA ILE A 17 -10.75 -0.52 3.67
C ILE A 17 -9.89 -0.25 4.91
N ASP A 18 -9.01 0.75 4.81
CA ASP A 18 -8.23 1.29 5.92
C ASP A 18 -9.09 2.22 6.81
N ALA A 19 -8.75 2.34 8.09
CA ALA A 19 -9.47 3.21 9.02
C ALA A 19 -9.58 4.68 8.55
N ASN A 20 -8.52 5.25 7.96
CA ASN A 20 -8.54 6.62 7.43
C ASN A 20 -9.45 6.73 6.20
N GLU A 21 -9.48 5.71 5.36
CA GLU A 21 -10.32 5.66 4.18
C GLU A 21 -11.80 5.52 4.57
N LEU A 22 -12.10 4.70 5.58
CA LEU A 22 -13.44 4.58 6.15
C LEU A 22 -13.90 5.92 6.74
N HIS A 23 -13.01 6.60 7.45
CA HIS A 23 -13.29 7.95 7.97
C HIS A 23 -13.59 8.93 6.83
N ALA A 24 -12.76 8.95 5.78
CA ALA A 24 -12.97 9.80 4.61
C ALA A 24 -14.28 9.49 3.87
N LEU A 25 -14.65 8.19 3.75
CA LEU A 25 -15.93 7.76 3.18
C LEU A 25 -17.12 8.31 3.98
N HIS A 26 -17.05 8.28 5.31
CA HIS A 26 -18.10 8.84 6.17
C HIS A 26 -18.21 10.36 6.09
N GLN A 27 -17.11 11.09 5.90
CA GLN A 27 -17.12 12.56 5.77
C GLN A 27 -17.55 13.04 4.38
N GLY A 28 -17.42 12.19 3.36
CA GLY A 28 -17.80 12.48 1.98
C GLY A 28 -16.78 13.33 1.21
N LEU A 29 -16.93 13.31 -0.12
CA LEU A 29 -15.94 13.84 -1.07
C LEU A 29 -15.61 15.32 -0.88
N LEU A 30 -16.59 16.15 -0.52
CA LEU A 30 -16.42 17.61 -0.36
C LEU A 30 -15.52 17.98 0.81
N SER A 31 -15.39 17.09 1.79
CA SER A 31 -14.57 17.28 2.99
C SER A 31 -13.09 16.92 2.74
N ILE A 32 -12.79 16.31 1.59
CA ILE A 32 -11.46 15.80 1.26
C ILE A 32 -10.66 16.85 0.50
N THR A 33 -9.49 17.18 1.03
CA THR A 33 -8.53 18.03 0.34
C THR A 33 -7.69 17.16 -0.61
N ASN A 34 -7.97 17.28 -1.91
CA ASN A 34 -7.24 16.59 -2.96
C ASN A 34 -6.57 17.61 -3.91
N ASN A 35 -5.24 17.67 -3.86
CA ASN A 35 -4.44 18.42 -4.83
C ASN A 35 -3.77 17.42 -5.78
N GLU A 36 -4.38 17.19 -6.95
CA GLU A 36 -3.87 16.23 -7.94
C GLU A 36 -2.38 16.50 -8.27
N PRO A 37 -1.57 15.43 -8.40
CA PRO A 37 -0.12 15.56 -8.45
C PRO A 37 0.33 16.17 -9.79
N THR A 38 1.16 17.21 -9.71
CA THR A 38 1.79 17.84 -10.87
C THR A 38 3.25 17.39 -11.05
N LYS A 39 3.84 17.68 -12.22
CA LYS A 39 5.27 17.40 -12.48
C LYS A 39 6.21 18.13 -11.51
N GLU A 40 5.77 19.22 -10.89
CA GLU A 40 6.56 19.94 -9.88
C GLU A 40 6.55 19.23 -8.54
N ASN A 41 5.41 18.61 -8.17
CA ASN A 41 5.31 17.80 -6.95
C ASN A 41 6.32 16.65 -6.99
N GLU A 42 6.55 16.04 -8.16
CA GLU A 42 7.51 14.94 -8.32
C GLU A 42 8.95 15.33 -7.95
N LYS A 43 9.37 16.57 -8.23
CA LYS A 43 10.72 17.07 -7.90
C LYS A 43 10.94 17.24 -6.40
N GLY A 44 9.84 17.41 -5.64
CA GLY A 44 9.87 17.57 -4.19
C GLY A 44 10.02 16.26 -3.42
N LEU A 45 9.83 15.12 -4.08
CA LEU A 45 9.80 13.81 -3.44
C LEU A 45 11.21 13.29 -3.11
N GLU A 46 11.32 12.57 -1.99
CA GLU A 46 12.54 11.89 -1.57
C GLU A 46 12.48 10.39 -1.83
N ARG A 47 13.62 9.82 -2.24
CA ARG A 47 13.75 8.38 -2.49
C ARG A 47 14.07 7.65 -1.20
N VAL A 48 13.23 6.70 -0.84
CA VAL A 48 13.35 5.86 0.36
C VAL A 48 13.11 4.40 -0.02
N ILE A 49 13.87 3.48 0.56
CA ILE A 49 13.54 2.05 0.48
C ILE A 49 12.45 1.79 1.52
N VAL A 50 11.33 1.22 1.10
CA VAL A 50 10.20 0.86 1.97
C VAL A 50 9.97 -0.64 1.88
N TYR A 51 9.83 -1.27 3.03
CA TYR A 51 9.36 -2.65 3.14
C TYR A 51 7.85 -2.64 3.37
N GLY A 52 7.16 -3.55 2.71
CA GLY A 52 5.70 -3.58 2.74
C GLY A 52 5.11 -4.90 2.26
N THR A 53 3.79 -4.88 2.15
CA THR A 53 3.00 -6.01 1.68
C THR A 53 1.93 -5.48 0.73
N TYR A 54 1.79 -6.10 -0.44
CA TYR A 54 0.66 -5.86 -1.32
C TYR A 54 -0.49 -6.78 -0.91
N MET A 55 -1.66 -6.18 -0.76
CA MET A 55 -2.87 -6.82 -0.27
C MET A 55 -3.94 -6.72 -1.36
N PRO A 56 -4.16 -7.77 -2.16
CA PRO A 56 -5.26 -7.80 -3.13
C PRO A 56 -6.61 -7.81 -2.40
N GLN A 57 -7.67 -7.38 -3.08
CA GLN A 57 -9.03 -7.51 -2.55
C GLN A 57 -9.35 -8.99 -2.26
N PRO A 58 -9.72 -9.35 -1.02
CA PRO A 58 -9.91 -10.74 -0.62
C PRO A 58 -11.07 -11.41 -1.36
N ASP A 59 -12.15 -10.67 -1.61
CA ASP A 59 -13.38 -11.20 -2.20
C ASP A 59 -13.28 -11.46 -3.70
N LEU A 60 -12.39 -10.75 -4.41
CA LEU A 60 -12.19 -10.91 -5.85
C LEU A 60 -11.39 -12.17 -6.21
N LYS A 61 -10.78 -12.85 -5.23
CA LYS A 61 -10.09 -14.14 -5.38
C LYS A 61 -9.16 -14.21 -6.60
N PHE A 62 -8.41 -13.14 -6.83
CA PHE A 62 -7.49 -13.05 -7.96
C PHE A 62 -6.50 -14.20 -8.01
N GLN A 63 -6.19 -14.67 -9.22
CA GLN A 63 -5.15 -15.68 -9.41
C GLN A 63 -3.77 -15.05 -9.14
N ARG A 64 -2.79 -15.88 -8.73
CA ARG A 64 -1.43 -15.40 -8.40
C ARG A 64 -0.75 -14.64 -9.54
N GLY A 65 -1.00 -15.03 -10.79
CA GLY A 65 -0.48 -14.31 -11.97
C GLY A 65 -1.08 -12.91 -12.12
N GLU A 66 -2.35 -12.74 -11.78
CA GLU A 66 -3.04 -11.47 -11.81
C GLU A 66 -2.62 -10.55 -10.66
N ILE A 67 -2.48 -11.07 -9.45
CA ILE A 67 -1.93 -10.33 -8.30
C ILE A 67 -0.52 -9.83 -8.63
N ARG A 68 0.30 -10.67 -9.29
CA ARG A 68 1.63 -10.28 -9.78
C ARG A 68 1.55 -9.15 -10.81
N ARG A 69 0.62 -9.21 -11.76
CA ARG A 69 0.41 -8.16 -12.75
C ARG A 69 0.01 -6.85 -12.05
N GLN A 70 -1.02 -6.87 -11.21
CA GLN A 70 -1.49 -5.69 -10.46
C GLN A 70 -0.36 -5.04 -9.64
N LEU A 71 0.43 -5.85 -8.93
CA LEU A 71 1.58 -5.37 -8.16
C LEU A 71 2.59 -4.60 -9.01
N LEU A 72 2.90 -5.14 -10.20
CA LEU A 72 3.87 -4.55 -11.13
C LEU A 72 3.28 -3.37 -11.89
N ASP A 73 1.98 -3.39 -12.19
CA ASP A 73 1.28 -2.31 -12.88
C ASP A 73 1.25 -1.03 -12.05
N GLY A 74 1.26 -1.13 -10.71
CA GLY A 74 1.36 0.03 -9.83
C GLY A 74 2.73 0.75 -9.88
N VAL A 75 3.77 0.12 -10.44
CA VAL A 75 5.10 0.73 -10.55
C VAL A 75 5.10 1.85 -11.58
N GLY A 76 5.66 3.00 -11.22
CA GLY A 76 5.70 4.18 -12.07
C GLY A 76 4.37 4.96 -12.13
N LYS A 77 3.31 4.47 -11.49
CA LYS A 77 2.03 5.19 -11.38
C LYS A 77 1.95 5.98 -10.07
N TRP A 78 1.07 6.99 -10.05
CA TRP A 78 0.74 7.70 -8.83
C TRP A 78 -0.06 6.80 -7.91
N LEU A 79 0.36 6.74 -6.65
CA LEU A 79 -0.39 6.13 -5.57
C LEU A 79 -0.93 7.23 -4.67
N ALA A 80 -2.17 7.06 -4.21
CA ALA A 80 -2.79 7.94 -3.23
C ALA A 80 -2.71 7.29 -1.84
N TYR A 81 -2.40 8.11 -0.85
CA TYR A 81 -2.45 7.80 0.59
C TYR A 81 -3.41 8.80 1.24
N ILE A 82 -4.38 8.30 2.01
CA ILE A 82 -5.33 9.14 2.74
C ILE A 82 -4.82 9.33 4.17
N ASN A 83 -4.49 10.58 4.52
CA ASN A 83 -4.15 10.98 5.87
C ASN A 83 -5.26 11.86 6.44
N ASP A 84 -6.12 11.26 7.26
CA ASP A 84 -7.36 11.88 7.73
C ASP A 84 -8.25 12.32 6.55
N LEU A 85 -8.23 13.60 6.19
CA LEU A 85 -8.98 14.18 5.06
C LEU A 85 -8.08 14.81 4.00
N GLU A 86 -6.77 14.60 4.08
CA GLU A 86 -5.79 15.08 3.10
C GLU A 86 -5.26 13.94 2.25
N ILE A 87 -5.24 14.13 0.93
CA ILE A 87 -4.65 13.17 0.00
C ILE A 87 -3.19 13.51 -0.24
N GLN A 88 -2.32 12.56 0.07
CA GLN A 88 -0.90 12.64 -0.26
C GLN A 88 -0.58 11.68 -1.39
N TYR A 89 0.22 12.15 -2.34
CA TYR A 89 0.64 11.37 -3.50
C TYR A 89 2.08 10.87 -3.33
N LEU A 90 2.28 9.60 -3.67
CA LEU A 90 3.59 8.94 -3.68
C LEU A 90 3.72 8.07 -4.93
N GLN A 91 4.93 7.60 -5.21
CA GLN A 91 5.18 6.76 -6.37
C GLN A 91 6.15 5.63 -6.02
N ILE A 92 5.84 4.41 -6.44
CA ILE A 92 6.80 3.30 -6.45
C ILE A 92 7.62 3.42 -7.73
N GLU A 93 8.92 3.71 -7.61
CA GLU A 93 9.84 3.83 -8.74
C GLU A 93 10.32 2.45 -9.20
N GLU A 94 10.66 1.57 -8.26
CA GLU A 94 10.98 0.17 -8.53
C GLU A 94 10.49 -0.72 -7.37
N ILE A 95 10.22 -2.00 -7.67
CA ILE A 95 9.78 -2.98 -6.69
C ILE A 95 10.52 -4.31 -6.85
N GLU A 96 10.83 -4.94 -5.71
CA GLU A 96 11.41 -6.27 -5.56
C GLU A 96 10.40 -7.11 -4.77
N PRO A 97 9.52 -7.86 -5.47
CA PRO A 97 8.53 -8.72 -4.83
C PRO A 97 9.12 -10.05 -4.39
N PHE A 98 8.73 -10.52 -3.21
CA PHE A 98 9.16 -11.81 -2.66
C PHE A 98 8.11 -12.89 -2.90
N PHE A 99 7.97 -13.32 -4.17
CA PHE A 99 6.92 -14.26 -4.55
C PHE A 99 7.01 -15.61 -3.82
N ASP A 100 8.21 -16.08 -3.48
CA ASP A 100 8.42 -17.39 -2.85
C ASP A 100 8.11 -17.40 -1.34
N VAL A 101 7.65 -16.27 -0.79
CA VAL A 101 7.33 -16.12 0.62
C VAL A 101 5.82 -16.16 0.81
N THR A 102 5.34 -17.18 1.53
CA THR A 102 3.93 -17.28 1.92
C THR A 102 3.67 -16.41 3.15
N ILE A 103 2.81 -15.40 3.02
CA ILE A 103 2.38 -14.55 4.14
C ILE A 103 1.23 -15.22 4.87
N MET A 104 1.38 -15.39 6.18
CA MET A 104 0.39 -16.04 7.04
C MET A 104 -0.39 -14.98 7.81
N SER A 105 -1.72 -15.11 7.87
CA SER A 105 -2.57 -14.25 8.70
C SER A 105 -3.46 -15.08 9.62
N SER A 106 -3.87 -14.48 10.73
CA SER A 106 -4.82 -15.03 11.69
C SER A 106 -6.16 -14.31 11.55
N CYS A 107 -7.20 -15.02 11.12
CA CYS A 107 -8.58 -14.52 11.19
C CYS A 107 -9.09 -14.60 12.63
N GLY A 108 -9.86 -13.61 13.09
CA GLY A 108 -10.57 -13.69 14.37
C GLY A 108 -11.53 -14.89 14.47
N HIS A 109 -11.96 -15.43 13.32
CA HIS A 109 -12.83 -16.60 13.24
C HIS A 109 -12.09 -17.94 13.05
N CYS A 110 -10.75 -17.96 12.94
CA CYS A 110 -9.98 -19.19 12.77
C CYS A 110 -8.89 -19.36 13.83
N PRO A 111 -8.82 -20.51 14.53
CA PRO A 111 -7.82 -20.73 15.58
C PRO A 111 -6.40 -20.95 15.05
N LYS A 112 -6.22 -21.22 13.75
CA LYS A 112 -4.90 -21.45 13.13
C LYS A 112 -4.60 -20.37 12.07
N PRO A 113 -3.36 -19.86 12.00
CA PRO A 113 -2.93 -19.03 10.89
C PRO A 113 -3.12 -19.75 9.56
N HIS A 114 -3.57 -19.02 8.55
CA HIS A 114 -3.74 -19.52 7.18
C HIS A 114 -2.93 -18.68 6.20
N ALA A 115 -2.60 -19.28 5.06
CA ALA A 115 -1.91 -18.58 3.98
C ALA A 115 -2.82 -17.52 3.36
N THR A 116 -2.25 -16.34 3.12
CA THR A 116 -2.92 -15.23 2.44
C THR A 116 -2.44 -15.10 1.00
N ALA A 117 -3.21 -14.39 0.18
CA ALA A 117 -2.82 -13.99 -1.17
C ALA A 117 -1.84 -12.80 -1.18
N ASN A 118 -1.44 -12.30 -0.01
CA ASN A 118 -0.61 -11.12 0.13
C ASN A 118 0.83 -11.39 -0.35
N ILE A 119 1.46 -10.37 -0.94
CA ILE A 119 2.83 -10.46 -1.47
C ILE A 119 3.72 -9.47 -0.74
N ALA A 120 4.72 -9.96 -0.03
CA ALA A 120 5.74 -9.10 0.56
C ALA A 120 6.61 -8.47 -0.51
N PHE A 121 7.06 -7.23 -0.27
CA PHE A 121 7.95 -6.54 -1.18
C PHE A 121 8.95 -5.64 -0.46
N ALA A 122 10.03 -5.31 -1.17
CA ALA A 122 10.83 -4.12 -0.93
C ALA A 122 10.68 -3.19 -2.14
N ALA A 123 10.50 -1.89 -1.91
CA ALA A 123 10.28 -0.92 -2.98
C ALA A 123 11.19 0.28 -2.81
N LEU A 124 11.66 0.84 -3.93
CA LEU A 124 12.17 2.20 -4.00
C LEU A 124 10.98 3.13 -4.20
N VAL A 125 10.67 3.93 -3.19
CA VAL A 125 9.48 4.80 -3.17
C VAL A 125 9.93 6.26 -3.17
N LYS A 126 9.27 7.08 -3.98
CA LYS A 126 9.32 8.54 -3.90
C LYS A 126 8.20 9.01 -2.96
N LEU A 127 8.59 9.55 -1.82
CA LEU A 127 7.67 10.02 -0.77
C LEU A 127 7.70 11.54 -0.64
N PRO A 128 6.59 12.19 -0.24
CA PRO A 128 6.64 13.57 0.21
C PRO A 128 7.63 13.75 1.36
N LYS A 129 8.30 14.90 1.41
CA LYS A 129 9.19 15.22 2.53
C LYS A 129 8.39 15.24 3.83
N GLY A 130 8.93 14.57 4.85
CA GLY A 130 8.26 14.48 6.15
C GLY A 130 7.14 13.43 6.20
N PHE A 131 7.06 12.53 5.23
CA PHE A 131 6.15 11.39 5.31
C PHE A 131 6.45 10.53 6.54
N GLU A 132 5.49 10.44 7.46
CA GLU A 132 5.66 9.75 8.74
C GLU A 132 5.10 8.32 8.70
N PHE A 133 6.02 7.37 8.86
CA PHE A 133 5.67 5.98 9.12
C PHE A 133 5.29 5.80 10.59
N HIS A 134 4.21 5.05 10.83
CA HIS A 134 3.80 4.74 12.18
C HIS A 134 4.51 3.48 12.70
N ALA A 135 4.76 3.42 14.01
CA ALA A 135 5.45 2.29 14.63
C ALA A 135 4.58 1.02 14.72
N THR A 136 3.24 1.18 14.72
CA THR A 136 2.26 0.12 15.02
C THR A 136 1.17 -0.10 13.96
N HIS A 137 1.00 0.78 12.97
CA HIS A 137 0.14 0.57 11.78
C HIS A 137 0.95 0.83 10.50
N ALA A 138 0.70 0.07 9.43
CA ALA A 138 1.27 0.38 8.12
C ALA A 138 0.47 1.52 7.50
N ARG A 139 1.08 2.27 6.58
CA ARG A 139 0.36 3.27 5.76
C ARG A 139 -0.14 2.58 4.49
N SER A 140 -1.43 2.66 4.22
CA SER A 140 -2.08 2.04 3.06
C SER A 140 -2.11 3.03 1.89
N ALA A 141 -1.57 2.62 0.74
CA ALA A 141 -1.63 3.41 -0.48
C ALA A 141 -2.24 2.59 -1.62
N PHE A 142 -2.95 3.22 -2.53
CA PHE A 142 -3.59 2.55 -3.66
C PHE A 142 -3.35 3.28 -4.98
N GLU A 143 -3.49 2.58 -6.10
CA GLU A 143 -3.31 3.17 -7.43
C GLU A 143 -4.35 4.26 -7.69
N ARG A 144 -3.89 5.46 -8.07
CA ARG A 144 -4.75 6.59 -8.43
C ARG A 144 -5.17 6.50 -9.89
N TRP A 145 -6.46 6.32 -10.14
CA TRP A 145 -7.07 6.31 -11.48
C TRP A 145 -7.63 7.67 -11.87
N SER A 146 -6.97 8.36 -12.79
CA SER A 146 -7.28 9.74 -13.19
C SER A 146 -8.73 10.01 -13.62
N HIS A 147 -9.48 8.99 -14.05
CA HIS A 147 -10.86 9.12 -14.51
C HIS A 147 -11.91 8.95 -13.40
N MET A 148 -11.50 8.65 -12.17
CA MET A 148 -12.38 8.38 -11.03
C MET A 148 -12.08 9.36 -9.89
N ASP A 149 -13.08 9.71 -9.06
CA ASP A 149 -12.83 10.45 -7.81
C ASP A 149 -12.16 9.55 -6.77
N ILE A 150 -11.59 10.15 -5.72
CA ILE A 150 -10.77 9.42 -4.74
C ILE A 150 -11.56 8.38 -3.94
N LEU A 151 -12.82 8.68 -3.59
CA LEU A 151 -13.65 7.77 -2.78
C LEU A 151 -14.16 6.62 -3.63
N SER A 152 -14.58 6.90 -4.86
CA SER A 152 -14.91 5.84 -5.81
C SER A 152 -13.69 4.96 -6.10
N ASN A 153 -12.47 5.53 -6.18
CA ASN A 153 -11.25 4.77 -6.37
C ASN A 153 -10.96 3.84 -5.18
N VAL A 154 -11.22 4.27 -3.94
CA VAL A 154 -11.12 3.42 -2.73
C VAL A 154 -12.02 2.19 -2.85
N LEU A 155 -13.25 2.37 -3.34
CA LEU A 155 -14.25 1.29 -3.44
C LEU A 155 -13.99 0.33 -4.61
N ASN A 156 -13.36 0.79 -5.70
CA ASN A 156 -13.21 0.00 -6.93
C ASN A 156 -11.80 -0.56 -7.17
N ARG A 157 -10.82 -0.25 -6.33
CA ARG A 157 -9.42 -0.70 -6.52
C ARG A 157 -9.24 -2.20 -6.41
N ASP A 158 -8.26 -2.72 -7.15
CA ASP A 158 -7.84 -4.12 -7.13
C ASP A 158 -7.12 -4.56 -5.85
N GLY A 159 -6.51 -3.62 -5.14
CA GLY A 159 -5.74 -3.90 -3.94
C GLY A 159 -5.06 -2.66 -3.38
N LEU A 160 -4.27 -2.86 -2.32
CA LEU A 160 -3.52 -1.80 -1.67
C LEU A 160 -2.08 -2.20 -1.35
N PHE A 161 -1.21 -1.21 -1.33
CA PHE A 161 0.18 -1.29 -0.88
C PHE A 161 0.24 -0.89 0.59
N ALA A 162 0.46 -1.86 1.48
CA ALA A 162 0.72 -1.60 2.89
C ALA A 162 2.21 -1.26 3.07
N LEU A 163 2.52 0.02 3.22
CA LEU A 163 3.85 0.57 3.48
C LEU A 163 4.17 0.46 4.97
N ILE A 164 4.99 -0.52 5.35
CA ILE A 164 5.18 -0.89 6.76
C ILE A 164 6.28 -0.05 7.41
N ALA A 165 7.48 -0.05 6.83
CA ALA A 165 8.61 0.64 7.43
C ALA A 165 9.65 1.06 6.40
N PRO A 166 10.29 2.21 6.60
CA PRO A 166 11.40 2.66 5.78
C PRO A 166 12.71 2.02 6.23
N GLU A 167 13.64 1.91 5.31
CA GLU A 167 15.02 1.58 5.61
C GLU A 167 15.81 2.86 5.93
N LYS A 168 16.32 2.93 7.15
CA LYS A 168 16.99 4.13 7.69
C LYS A 168 18.51 3.97 7.84
N ARG A 169 19.06 2.79 7.53
CA ARG A 169 20.49 2.48 7.78
C ARG A 169 21.46 3.14 6.80
N PHE A 170 20.98 3.84 5.77
CA PHE A 170 21.83 4.40 4.73
C PHE A 170 21.92 5.92 4.80
N SER A 171 23.15 6.43 4.81
CA SER A 171 23.44 7.87 4.71
C SER A 171 23.57 8.36 3.26
N LYS A 172 23.87 7.46 2.31
CA LYS A 172 24.03 7.80 0.89
C LYS A 172 22.67 7.86 0.19
N ALA A 173 22.52 8.83 -0.71
CA ALA A 173 21.35 8.94 -1.57
C ALA A 173 21.05 7.63 -2.32
N LEU A 174 19.77 7.30 -2.40
CA LEU A 174 19.25 6.12 -3.09
C LEU A 174 18.98 6.45 -4.56
N THR A 175 19.27 5.49 -5.43
CA THR A 175 19.01 5.58 -6.88
C THR A 175 18.48 4.24 -7.39
N ALA A 176 17.79 4.26 -8.54
CA ALA A 176 17.37 3.09 -9.29
C ALA A 176 18.49 2.03 -9.46
N GLN A 177 19.74 2.46 -9.58
CA GLN A 177 20.88 1.58 -9.81
C GLN A 177 21.44 0.94 -8.51
N ASN A 178 21.27 1.58 -7.36
CA ASN A 178 21.96 1.20 -6.13
C ASN A 178 21.07 0.59 -5.04
N TRP A 179 19.75 0.77 -5.14
CA TRP A 179 18.83 0.44 -4.05
C TRP A 179 18.69 -1.07 -3.82
N ARG A 180 18.72 -1.90 -4.87
CA ARG A 180 18.55 -3.37 -4.73
C ARG A 180 19.61 -4.01 -3.84
N LYS A 181 20.86 -3.55 -3.95
CA LYS A 181 21.99 -4.02 -3.12
C LYS A 181 21.87 -3.62 -1.65
N ARG A 182 20.90 -2.76 -1.32
CA ARG A 182 20.65 -2.20 0.00
C ARG A 182 19.37 -2.76 0.64
N ILE A 183 18.68 -3.69 -0.02
CA ILE A 183 17.53 -4.39 0.54
C ILE A 183 18.00 -5.36 1.62
N ASP A 184 17.37 -5.30 2.79
CA ASP A 184 17.46 -6.34 3.82
C ASP A 184 16.24 -7.24 3.72
N GLN A 185 16.37 -8.30 2.92
CA GLN A 185 15.31 -9.26 2.66
C GLN A 185 14.82 -9.98 3.93
N PRO A 186 15.69 -10.47 4.84
CA PRO A 186 15.22 -11.06 6.11
C PRO A 186 14.35 -10.09 6.92
N ARG A 187 14.73 -8.81 7.00
CA ARG A 187 13.93 -7.80 7.69
C ARG A 187 12.60 -7.56 6.97
N ALA A 188 12.59 -7.47 5.65
CA ALA A 188 11.38 -7.23 4.88
C ALA A 188 10.35 -8.35 5.09
N ILE A 189 10.79 -9.62 5.02
CA ILE A 189 9.95 -10.80 5.26
C ILE A 189 9.43 -10.79 6.71
N LYS A 190 10.30 -10.53 7.69
CA LYS A 190 9.91 -10.46 9.10
C LYS A 190 8.86 -9.38 9.34
N LEU A 191 8.98 -8.22 8.68
CA LEU A 191 7.97 -7.17 8.74
C LEU A 191 6.67 -7.65 8.09
N ALA A 192 6.69 -8.17 6.86
CA ALA A 192 5.47 -8.67 6.23
C ALA A 192 4.72 -9.73 7.07
N GLN A 193 5.42 -10.56 7.84
CA GLN A 193 4.84 -11.59 8.72
C GLN A 193 4.42 -11.09 10.10
N LYS A 194 5.09 -10.07 10.65
CA LYS A 194 4.80 -9.52 11.98
C LYS A 194 3.52 -8.70 11.97
N TRP A 195 3.24 -8.06 10.84
CA TRP A 195 2.12 -7.17 10.65
C TRP A 195 0.88 -7.99 10.28
N ARG A 196 0.45 -8.77 11.29
CA ARG A 196 -0.77 -9.59 11.37
C ARG A 196 -1.99 -8.72 11.63
#